data_AF-F3GK14-F1
#
_entry.id   AF-F3GK14-F1
#
_cell.length_a   1.000
_cell.length_b   1.000
_cell.length_c   1.000
_cell.angle_alpha   90.00
_cell.angle_beta   90.00
_cell.angle_gamma   90.00
#
_symmetry.space_group_name_H-M   'P 1'
#
loop_
_entity.id
_entity.type
_entity.pdbx_description
1 polymer ?
#
loop_
_entity_poly.entity_id
_entity_poly.type
_entity_poly.pdbx_seq_one_letter_code
_entity_poly.pdbx_strand_id
1 'polypeptide(L)'
;HTAAGSVQAQTLVLGCNAYLNDLNPEISGKVLPAGSYIIATEPLSEAQAREVLPQDMAVCDQRVTVDYYRLSADRRLQFGGACHYSGRDPQDIAAYMRPKMLDVFPQLAAVKIDYQWGGMIGIGANRLPQIGRLKQHPNVFYAQAYSGHGLNATHLAGRLLAEAIAGQHSDGFELFAKVPHMTFPGGKHLRSPLLALGMLWHRLKELR
;
A
#
# COMPACT_ATOMS: atom_id res chain seq x y z
N HIS A 1 22.81 11.52 -9.17
CA HIS A 1 23.45 12.34 -8.11
C HIS A 1 22.48 12.52 -6.97
N THR A 2 22.94 12.42 -5.73
CA THR A 2 22.19 12.76 -4.51
C THR A 2 22.75 14.07 -3.95
N ALA A 3 22.13 14.62 -2.90
CA ALA A 3 22.64 15.81 -2.22
C ALA A 3 24.07 15.66 -1.67
N ALA A 4 24.52 14.42 -1.43
CA ALA A 4 25.81 14.13 -0.81
C ALA A 4 26.81 13.43 -1.74
N GLY A 5 26.50 13.23 -3.03
CA GLY A 5 27.44 12.65 -3.99
C GLY A 5 26.81 11.83 -5.10
N SER A 6 27.57 10.87 -5.62
CA SER A 6 27.12 9.97 -6.68
C SER A 6 27.70 8.58 -6.54
N VAL A 7 26.91 7.59 -6.95
CA VAL A 7 27.31 6.19 -7.03
C VAL A 7 27.20 5.77 -8.49
N GLN A 8 28.20 5.04 -8.96
CA GLN A 8 28.15 4.33 -10.24
C GLN A 8 27.95 2.85 -9.94
N ALA A 9 26.99 2.23 -10.62
CA ALA A 9 26.66 0.82 -10.47
C ALA A 9 26.41 0.19 -11.83
N GLN A 10 26.69 -1.12 -11.95
CA GLN A 10 26.37 -1.87 -13.17
C GLN A 10 24.86 -2.09 -13.32
N THR A 11 24.15 -2.22 -12.19
CA THR A 11 22.72 -2.49 -12.11
C THR A 11 22.05 -1.56 -11.11
N LEU A 12 20.83 -1.10 -11.42
CA LEU A 12 20.01 -0.27 -10.54
C LEU A 12 18.63 -0.90 -10.37
N VAL A 13 18.08 -0.86 -9.15
CA VAL A 13 16.70 -1.26 -8.86
C VAL A 13 15.93 -0.06 -8.30
N LEU A 14 14.86 0.35 -8.98
CA LEU A 14 13.92 1.37 -8.52
C LEU A 14 12.83 0.72 -7.66
N GLY A 15 13.00 0.80 -6.33
CA GLY A 15 12.08 0.27 -5.32
C GLY A 15 11.34 1.34 -4.53
N CYS A 16 11.08 2.51 -5.11
CA CYS A 16 10.55 3.68 -4.37
C CYS A 16 9.02 3.72 -4.27
N ASN A 17 8.31 2.87 -5.02
CA ASN A 17 6.85 2.78 -5.03
C ASN A 17 6.14 4.15 -5.10
N ALA A 18 5.24 4.47 -4.17
CA ALA A 18 4.51 5.74 -4.12
C ALA A 18 5.41 6.98 -4.01
N TYR A 19 6.66 6.82 -3.57
CA TYR A 19 7.63 7.89 -3.33
C TYR A 19 8.63 8.07 -4.47
N LEU A 20 8.41 7.42 -5.62
CA LEU A 20 9.31 7.55 -6.77
C LEU A 20 9.37 8.99 -7.32
N ASN A 21 8.29 9.76 -7.15
CA ASN A 21 8.21 11.17 -7.56
C ASN A 21 8.69 11.39 -9.00
N ASP A 22 9.60 12.34 -9.21
CA ASP A 22 10.13 12.72 -10.50
C ASP A 22 11.41 11.93 -10.90
N LEU A 23 11.82 10.92 -10.11
CA LEU A 23 13.04 10.14 -10.40
C LEU A 23 12.95 9.41 -11.75
N ASN A 24 11.77 8.89 -12.09
CA ASN A 24 11.49 8.35 -13.41
C ASN A 24 10.00 8.59 -13.81
N PRO A 25 9.72 9.52 -14.73
CA PRO A 25 8.36 9.86 -15.15
C PRO A 25 7.57 8.71 -15.80
N GLU A 26 8.25 7.79 -16.48
CA GLU A 26 7.60 6.68 -17.19
C GLU A 26 6.87 5.76 -16.21
N ILE A 27 7.57 5.35 -15.15
CA ILE A 27 7.03 4.42 -14.17
C ILE A 27 6.30 5.14 -13.02
N SER A 28 6.67 6.38 -12.66
CA SER A 28 5.87 7.17 -11.71
C SER A 28 4.48 7.47 -12.26
N GLY A 29 4.36 7.64 -13.58
CA GLY A 29 3.12 7.73 -14.35
C GLY A 29 2.08 6.64 -14.09
N LYS A 30 2.52 5.46 -13.64
CA LYS A 30 1.71 4.25 -13.53
C LYS A 30 1.26 3.96 -12.09
N VAL A 31 1.60 4.85 -11.15
CA VAL A 31 1.31 4.70 -9.73
C VAL A 31 0.47 5.86 -9.23
N LEU A 32 -0.66 5.53 -8.62
CA LEU A 32 -1.45 6.44 -7.80
C LEU A 32 -1.03 6.28 -6.34
N PRO A 33 -0.47 7.32 -5.71
CA PRO A 33 -0.19 7.30 -4.29
C PRO A 33 -1.51 7.46 -3.52
N ALA A 34 -1.77 6.57 -2.57
CA ALA A 34 -2.93 6.65 -1.67
C ALA A 34 -2.45 6.51 -0.22
N GLY A 35 -2.97 7.35 0.68
CA GLY A 35 -2.63 7.24 2.11
C GLY A 35 -3.34 6.05 2.74
N SER A 36 -2.65 5.27 3.57
CA SER A 36 -3.21 4.18 4.37
C SER A 36 -2.80 4.37 5.82
N TYR A 37 -3.74 4.13 6.74
CA TYR A 37 -3.59 4.48 8.15
C TYR A 37 -3.94 3.32 9.06
N ILE A 38 -3.26 3.27 10.21
CA ILE A 38 -3.48 2.28 11.25
C ILE A 38 -3.46 2.96 12.61
N ILE A 39 -4.33 2.50 13.50
CA ILE A 39 -4.29 2.78 14.94
C ILE A 39 -4.02 1.50 15.71
N ALA A 40 -3.35 1.62 16.86
CA ALA A 40 -3.22 0.53 17.82
C ALA A 40 -3.70 0.97 19.20
N THR A 41 -4.54 0.13 19.80
CA THR A 41 -5.05 0.37 21.16
C THR A 41 -3.94 0.23 22.21
N GLU A 42 -4.24 0.63 23.44
CA GLU A 42 -3.55 0.06 24.61
C GLU A 42 -3.70 -1.48 24.65
N PRO A 43 -2.83 -2.21 25.36
CA PRO A 43 -2.93 -3.66 25.47
C PRO A 43 -4.31 -4.05 26.03
N LEU A 44 -5.06 -4.86 25.29
CA LEU A 44 -6.34 -5.35 25.76
C LEU A 44 -6.14 -6.37 26.86
N SER A 45 -7.07 -6.39 27.81
CA SER A 45 -7.20 -7.52 28.72
C SER A 45 -7.45 -8.80 27.93
N GLU A 46 -7.10 -9.95 28.51
CA GLU A 46 -7.31 -11.23 27.86
C GLU A 46 -8.80 -11.47 27.50
N ALA A 47 -9.71 -11.02 28.37
CA ALA A 47 -11.15 -11.09 28.11
C ALA A 47 -11.55 -10.25 26.89
N GLN A 48 -11.13 -8.97 26.83
CA GLN A 48 -11.40 -8.10 25.68
C GLN A 48 -10.79 -8.64 24.38
N ALA A 49 -9.55 -9.14 24.44
CA ALA A 49 -8.87 -9.71 23.27
C ALA A 49 -9.63 -10.93 22.72
N ARG A 50 -10.07 -11.85 23.59
CA ARG A 50 -10.87 -13.02 23.21
C ARG A 50 -12.27 -12.65 22.71
N GLU A 51 -12.85 -11.56 23.20
CA GLU A 51 -14.14 -11.06 22.71
C GLU A 51 -14.02 -10.45 21.31
N VAL A 52 -12.97 -9.65 21.07
CA VAL A 52 -12.73 -8.95 19.81
C VAL A 52 -12.27 -9.90 18.70
N LEU A 53 -11.32 -10.78 19.00
CA LEU A 53 -10.77 -11.75 18.05
C LEU A 53 -10.54 -13.11 18.74
N PRO A 54 -11.59 -13.94 18.90
CA PRO A 54 -11.52 -15.19 19.65
C PRO A 54 -10.46 -16.19 19.16
N GLN A 55 -10.16 -16.17 17.86
CA GLN A 55 -9.21 -17.07 17.21
C GLN A 55 -7.86 -16.40 16.90
N ASP A 56 -7.69 -15.12 17.27
CA ASP A 56 -6.49 -14.31 16.94
C ASP A 56 -6.07 -14.40 15.46
N MET A 57 -7.06 -14.38 14.57
CA MET A 57 -6.84 -14.38 13.13
C MET A 57 -6.78 -12.94 12.60
N ALA A 58 -5.95 -12.73 11.58
CA ALA A 58 -6.01 -11.48 10.81
C ALA A 58 -7.29 -11.46 9.98
N VAL A 59 -8.02 -10.34 10.06
CA VAL A 59 -9.29 -10.14 9.37
C VAL A 59 -9.17 -8.96 8.40
N CYS A 60 -9.79 -9.10 7.24
CA CYS A 60 -10.00 -8.04 6.26
C CYS A 60 -11.41 -8.20 5.73
N ASP A 61 -12.15 -7.10 5.61
CA ASP A 61 -13.47 -7.13 4.99
C ASP A 61 -13.40 -7.19 3.45
N GLN A 62 -14.57 -7.21 2.80
CA GLN A 62 -14.70 -7.25 1.33
C GLN A 62 -15.06 -5.89 0.70
N ARG A 63 -15.01 -4.80 1.45
CA ARG A 63 -15.33 -3.46 0.94
C ARG A 63 -14.26 -2.98 -0.03
N VAL A 64 -14.60 -2.02 -0.88
CA VAL A 64 -13.60 -1.40 -1.78
C VAL A 64 -12.57 -0.63 -0.98
N THR A 65 -13.01 0.02 0.10
CA THR A 65 -12.13 0.58 1.14
C THR A 65 -12.10 -0.40 2.30
N VAL A 66 -11.12 -1.30 2.28
CA VAL A 66 -11.02 -2.35 3.28
C VAL A 66 -10.71 -1.79 4.65
N ASP A 67 -11.43 -2.26 5.66
CA ASP A 67 -10.94 -2.26 7.03
C ASP A 67 -10.34 -3.64 7.33
N TYR A 68 -9.20 -3.64 8.00
CA TYR A 68 -8.45 -4.83 8.36
C TYR A 68 -7.90 -4.70 9.78
N TYR A 69 -7.86 -5.80 10.52
CA TYR A 69 -7.43 -5.78 11.91
C TYR A 69 -6.86 -7.11 12.37
N ARG A 70 -6.00 -7.03 13.39
CA ARG A 70 -5.38 -8.16 14.08
C ARG A 70 -4.94 -7.77 15.48
N LEU A 71 -4.67 -8.73 16.35
CA LEU A 71 -3.95 -8.44 17.60
C LEU A 71 -2.43 -8.44 17.39
N SER A 72 -1.72 -7.58 18.12
CA SER A 72 -0.28 -7.71 18.35
C SER A 72 0.01 -8.82 19.38
N ALA A 73 1.29 -9.19 19.52
CA ALA A 73 1.71 -10.20 20.50
C ALA A 73 1.37 -9.82 21.96
N ASP A 74 1.27 -8.52 22.27
CA ASP A 74 0.85 -7.99 23.57
C ASP A 74 -0.66 -7.64 23.63
N ARG A 75 -1.47 -8.14 22.69
CA ARG A 75 -2.94 -7.98 22.62
C ARG A 75 -3.44 -6.56 22.37
N ARG A 76 -2.69 -5.73 21.67
CA ARG A 76 -3.22 -4.47 21.13
C ARG A 76 -4.02 -4.78 19.88
N LEU A 77 -5.22 -4.23 19.75
CA LEU A 77 -5.92 -4.28 18.48
C LEU A 77 -5.26 -3.29 17.53
N GLN A 78 -4.65 -3.80 16.46
CA GLN A 78 -4.23 -3.01 15.32
C GLN A 78 -5.42 -2.93 14.37
N PHE A 79 -5.94 -1.74 14.16
CA PHE A 79 -7.06 -1.49 13.26
C PHE A 79 -6.60 -0.56 12.15
N GLY A 80 -6.51 -1.11 10.95
CA GLY A 80 -6.09 -0.42 9.74
C GLY A 80 -7.22 -0.30 8.74
N GLY A 81 -7.11 0.69 7.88
CA GLY A 81 -8.08 0.88 6.82
C GLY A 81 -8.02 2.27 6.24
N ALA A 82 -9.17 2.69 5.71
CA ALA A 82 -9.43 4.05 5.29
C ALA A 82 -8.35 4.63 4.37
N CYS A 83 -8.32 4.16 3.13
CA CYS A 83 -7.46 4.78 2.15
C CYS A 83 -7.91 6.23 1.89
N HIS A 84 -7.08 7.21 2.25
CA HIS A 84 -7.37 8.61 1.97
C HIS A 84 -6.80 8.96 0.60
N TYR A 85 -7.73 9.16 -0.33
CA TYR A 85 -7.44 9.26 -1.76
C TYR A 85 -7.26 10.70 -2.25
N SER A 86 -7.25 11.69 -1.34
CA SER A 86 -6.85 13.07 -1.66
C SER A 86 -5.33 13.22 -1.79
N GLY A 87 -4.56 12.23 -1.33
CA GLY A 87 -3.10 12.26 -1.29
C GLY A 87 -2.53 13.06 -0.11
N ARG A 88 -3.35 13.43 0.88
CA ARG A 88 -2.93 14.13 2.10
C ARG A 88 -3.23 13.30 3.35
N ASP A 89 -2.34 13.33 4.32
CA ASP A 89 -2.59 12.68 5.60
C ASP A 89 -3.62 13.46 6.42
N PRO A 90 -4.52 12.78 7.15
CA PRO A 90 -5.39 13.45 8.11
C PRO A 90 -4.54 14.08 9.21
N GLN A 91 -4.98 15.24 9.72
CA GLN A 91 -4.28 15.94 10.79
C GLN A 91 -4.21 15.11 12.09
N ASP A 92 -5.22 14.25 12.31
CA ASP A 92 -5.28 13.30 13.42
C ASP A 92 -5.82 11.96 12.88
N ILE A 93 -4.93 10.97 12.78
CA ILE A 93 -5.26 9.62 12.30
C ILE A 93 -6.17 8.92 13.32
N ALA A 94 -5.93 9.10 14.62
CA ALA A 94 -6.71 8.46 15.66
C ALA A 94 -8.16 8.97 15.66
N ALA A 95 -8.38 10.28 15.56
CA ALA A 95 -9.71 10.85 15.46
C ALA A 95 -10.48 10.36 14.22
N TYR A 96 -9.77 10.13 13.11
CA TYR A 96 -10.34 9.63 11.88
C TYR A 96 -10.66 8.11 11.92
N MET A 97 -9.77 7.30 12.49
CA MET A 97 -9.87 5.85 12.49
C MET A 97 -10.72 5.30 13.66
N ARG A 98 -10.77 5.99 14.80
CA ARG A 98 -11.50 5.53 15.99
C ARG A 98 -12.99 5.28 15.73
N PRO A 99 -13.75 6.16 15.06
CA PRO A 99 -15.16 5.89 14.75
C PRO A 99 -15.35 4.58 13.96
N LYS A 100 -14.48 4.32 12.98
CA LYS A 100 -14.52 3.10 12.16
C LYS A 100 -14.23 1.84 12.97
N MET A 101 -13.27 1.92 13.89
CA MET A 101 -12.99 0.83 14.83
C MET A 101 -14.20 0.57 15.72
N LEU A 102 -14.89 1.62 16.19
CA LEU A 102 -16.07 1.48 17.05
C LEU A 102 -17.33 1.02 16.31
N ASP A 103 -17.43 1.25 14.99
CA ASP A 103 -18.48 0.66 14.16
C ASP A 103 -18.39 -0.88 14.16
N VAL A 104 -17.17 -1.43 14.26
CA VAL A 104 -16.92 -2.89 14.31
C VAL A 104 -16.87 -3.41 15.74
N PHE A 105 -16.25 -2.65 16.65
CA PHE A 105 -15.99 -3.04 18.04
C PHE A 105 -16.48 -1.98 19.04
N PRO A 106 -17.81 -1.80 19.17
CA PRO A 106 -18.39 -0.79 20.05
C PRO A 106 -17.98 -0.96 21.52
N GLN A 107 -17.69 -2.19 21.96
CA GLN A 107 -17.22 -2.51 23.31
C GLN A 107 -15.85 -1.88 23.64
N LEU A 108 -15.08 -1.42 22.65
CA LEU A 108 -13.80 -0.75 22.85
C LEU A 108 -13.91 0.77 23.04
N ALA A 109 -15.12 1.31 23.25
CA ALA A 109 -15.37 2.75 23.36
C ALA A 109 -14.51 3.45 24.45
N ALA A 110 -14.22 2.77 25.55
CA ALA A 110 -13.41 3.30 26.65
C ALA A 110 -11.90 3.05 26.50
N VAL A 111 -11.48 2.24 25.51
CA VAL A 111 -10.08 1.86 25.31
C VAL A 111 -9.30 3.01 24.66
N LYS A 112 -8.07 3.21 25.13
CA LYS A 112 -7.17 4.24 24.61
C LYS A 112 -6.50 3.80 23.30
N ILE A 113 -6.16 4.78 22.47
CA ILE A 113 -5.30 4.58 21.31
C ILE A 113 -3.90 5.04 21.71
N ASP A 114 -2.95 4.11 21.78
CA ASP A 114 -1.57 4.39 22.17
C ASP A 114 -0.72 4.81 20.97
N TYR A 115 -1.02 4.27 19.79
CA TYR A 115 -0.26 4.52 18.57
C TYR A 115 -1.16 4.80 17.38
N GLN A 116 -0.67 5.67 16.50
CA GLN A 116 -1.26 5.96 15.20
C GLN A 116 -0.13 6.17 14.20
N TRP A 117 -0.26 5.63 13.00
CA TRP A 117 0.70 5.85 11.92
C TRP A 117 0.03 5.70 10.55
N GLY A 118 0.72 6.19 9.53
CA GLY A 118 0.27 6.07 8.16
C GLY A 118 1.42 6.12 7.17
N GLY A 119 1.09 5.94 5.91
CA GLY A 119 2.03 6.05 4.82
C GLY A 119 1.34 5.93 3.46
N MET A 120 2.10 6.20 2.41
CA MET A 120 1.58 6.16 1.04
C MET A 120 1.81 4.78 0.44
N ILE A 121 0.73 4.17 -0.05
CA ILE A 121 0.79 2.97 -0.88
C ILE A 121 0.71 3.36 -2.36
N GLY A 122 1.43 2.62 -3.19
CA GLY A 122 1.37 2.78 -4.64
C GLY A 122 0.35 1.83 -5.26
N ILE A 123 -0.66 2.40 -5.91
CA ILE A 123 -1.75 1.65 -6.56
C ILE A 123 -1.59 1.75 -8.08
N GLY A 124 -1.52 0.60 -8.75
CA GLY A 124 -1.57 0.52 -10.21
C GLY A 124 -3.02 0.38 -10.72
N ALA A 125 -3.29 0.78 -11.96
CA ALA A 125 -4.64 0.73 -12.54
C ALA A 125 -5.26 -0.68 -12.55
N ASN A 126 -4.44 -1.71 -12.82
CA ASN A 126 -4.84 -3.12 -12.84
C ASN A 126 -4.68 -3.81 -11.47
N ARG A 127 -4.25 -3.08 -10.43
CA ARG A 127 -3.95 -3.57 -9.08
C ARG A 127 -2.92 -4.71 -8.99
N LEU A 128 -2.19 -5.00 -10.06
CA LEU A 128 -1.11 -5.99 -10.06
C LEU A 128 0.23 -5.32 -9.73
N PRO A 129 1.13 -6.01 -9.01
CA PRO A 129 2.51 -5.56 -8.85
C PRO A 129 3.16 -5.31 -10.22
N GLN A 130 3.77 -4.15 -10.37
CA GLN A 130 4.55 -3.81 -11.56
C GLN A 130 6.00 -4.18 -11.32
N ILE A 131 6.47 -5.23 -11.98
CA ILE A 131 7.86 -5.71 -11.90
C ILE A 131 8.42 -5.74 -13.32
N GLY A 132 9.62 -5.21 -13.54
CA GLY A 132 10.22 -5.19 -14.87
C GLY A 132 11.52 -4.40 -14.94
N ARG A 133 11.89 -4.02 -16.17
CA ARG A 133 13.06 -3.19 -16.48
C ARG A 133 12.69 -2.07 -17.44
N LEU A 134 13.40 -0.94 -17.35
CA LEU A 134 13.18 0.18 -18.27
C LEU A 134 13.61 -0.22 -19.68
N LYS A 135 12.78 0.09 -20.68
CA LYS A 135 13.06 -0.28 -22.08
C LYS A 135 14.34 0.39 -22.61
N GLN A 136 14.55 1.65 -22.25
CA GLN A 136 15.71 2.44 -22.68
C GLN A 136 16.97 2.15 -21.86
N HIS A 137 16.82 1.57 -20.66
CA HIS A 137 17.91 1.28 -19.73
C HIS A 137 17.77 -0.16 -19.21
N PRO A 138 18.25 -1.16 -19.96
CA PRO A 138 18.00 -2.58 -19.67
C PRO A 138 18.64 -3.09 -18.37
N ASN A 139 19.59 -2.34 -17.81
CA ASN A 139 20.23 -2.58 -16.52
C ASN A 139 19.51 -1.88 -15.34
N VAL A 140 18.39 -1.18 -15.60
CA VAL A 140 17.57 -0.54 -14.59
C VAL A 140 16.26 -1.31 -14.43
N PHE A 141 16.15 -1.99 -13.30
CA PHE A 141 14.98 -2.75 -12.89
C PHE A 141 14.07 -1.91 -12.01
N TYR A 142 12.81 -2.32 -11.88
CA TYR A 142 11.86 -1.69 -10.96
C TYR A 142 10.90 -2.73 -10.37
N ALA A 143 10.42 -2.45 -9.17
CA ALA A 143 9.27 -3.12 -8.58
C ALA A 143 8.43 -2.12 -7.76
N GLN A 144 7.15 -2.00 -8.11
CA GLN A 144 6.23 -1.01 -7.52
C GLN A 144 4.77 -1.42 -7.69
N ALA A 145 3.84 -0.53 -7.32
CA ALA A 145 2.40 -0.68 -7.56
C ALA A 145 1.75 -1.90 -6.87
N TYR A 146 2.28 -2.30 -5.71
CA TYR A 146 1.79 -3.46 -4.96
C TYR A 146 0.33 -3.36 -4.48
N SER A 147 -0.31 -2.19 -4.58
CA SER A 147 -1.75 -2.01 -4.41
C SER A 147 -2.32 -2.58 -3.11
N GLY A 148 -1.59 -2.39 -2.00
CA GLY A 148 -1.96 -2.88 -0.66
C GLY A 148 -1.39 -4.25 -0.29
N HIS A 149 -0.80 -4.97 -1.26
CA HIS A 149 -0.19 -6.29 -1.07
C HIS A 149 1.34 -6.20 -0.98
N GLY A 150 1.86 -5.15 -0.33
CA GLY A 150 3.30 -4.91 -0.26
C GLY A 150 4.04 -5.97 0.56
N LEU A 151 3.47 -6.41 1.69
CA LEU A 151 4.14 -7.34 2.61
C LEU A 151 4.36 -8.73 1.99
N ASN A 152 3.37 -9.27 1.28
CA ASN A 152 3.47 -10.57 0.63
C ASN A 152 4.14 -10.48 -0.75
N ALA A 153 3.77 -9.52 -1.60
CA ALA A 153 4.24 -9.48 -2.98
C ALA A 153 5.71 -9.06 -3.12
N THR A 154 6.27 -8.32 -2.15
CA THR A 154 7.67 -7.88 -2.22
C THR A 154 8.67 -9.03 -2.10
N HIS A 155 8.35 -10.09 -1.34
CA HIS A 155 9.20 -11.28 -1.27
C HIS A 155 9.31 -11.97 -2.63
N LEU A 156 8.19 -12.11 -3.33
CA LEU A 156 8.17 -12.61 -4.70
C LEU A 156 8.95 -11.67 -5.63
N ALA A 157 8.65 -10.37 -5.58
CA ALA A 157 9.29 -9.38 -6.44
C ALA A 157 10.82 -9.36 -6.25
N GLY A 158 11.29 -9.40 -5.01
CA GLY A 158 12.71 -9.44 -4.67
C GLY A 158 13.40 -10.66 -5.26
N ARG A 159 12.79 -11.85 -5.15
CA ARG A 159 13.31 -13.07 -5.77
C ARG A 159 13.37 -12.97 -7.29
N LEU A 160 12.29 -12.54 -7.95
CA LEU A 160 12.23 -12.42 -9.40
C LEU A 160 13.27 -11.42 -9.94
N LEU A 161 13.45 -10.29 -9.24
CA LEU A 161 14.49 -9.33 -9.59
C LEU A 161 15.89 -9.91 -9.37
N ALA A 162 16.13 -10.61 -8.26
CA ALA A 162 17.43 -11.21 -7.98
C ALA A 162 17.82 -12.26 -9.03
N GLU A 163 16.89 -13.15 -9.42
CA GLU A 163 17.09 -14.14 -10.49
C GLU A 163 17.44 -13.45 -11.82
N ALA A 164 16.65 -12.44 -12.21
CA ALA A 164 16.86 -11.68 -13.45
C ALA A 164 18.22 -10.94 -13.46
N ILE A 165 18.62 -10.36 -12.32
CA ILE A 165 19.90 -9.65 -12.18
C ILE A 165 21.09 -10.62 -12.22
N ALA A 166 20.95 -11.80 -11.60
CA ALA A 166 21.97 -12.83 -11.61
C ALA A 166 22.17 -13.49 -12.99
N GLY A 167 21.41 -13.08 -14.01
CA GLY A 167 21.44 -13.70 -15.34
C GLY A 167 20.81 -15.08 -15.38
N GLN A 168 20.05 -15.45 -14.34
CA GLN A 168 19.29 -16.68 -14.31
C GLN A 168 18.02 -16.49 -15.15
N HIS A 169 17.62 -17.54 -15.87
CA HIS A 169 16.34 -17.53 -16.55
C HIS A 169 15.21 -17.46 -15.50
N SER A 170 14.42 -16.40 -15.55
CA SER A 170 13.27 -16.22 -14.66
C SER A 170 12.00 -16.05 -15.49
N ASP A 171 11.32 -17.16 -15.76
CA ASP A 171 9.99 -17.19 -16.39
C ASP A 171 9.00 -16.27 -15.66
N GLY A 172 9.11 -16.22 -14.33
CA GLY A 172 8.30 -15.34 -13.50
C GLY A 172 8.56 -13.87 -13.78
N PHE A 173 9.82 -13.45 -13.87
CA PHE A 173 10.15 -12.06 -14.23
C PHE A 173 9.59 -11.70 -15.61
N GLU A 174 9.81 -12.55 -16.61
CA GLU A 174 9.34 -12.30 -17.98
C GLU A 174 7.81 -12.27 -18.07
N LEU A 175 7.11 -13.05 -17.24
CA LEU A 175 5.65 -13.01 -17.15
C LEU A 175 5.16 -11.68 -16.57
N PHE A 176 5.70 -11.24 -15.44
CA PHE A 176 5.31 -9.97 -14.83
C PHE A 176 5.68 -8.77 -15.71
N ALA A 177 6.84 -8.81 -16.38
CA ALA A 177 7.29 -7.73 -17.27
C ALA A 177 6.38 -7.52 -18.48
N LYS A 178 5.60 -8.54 -18.88
CA LYS A 178 4.63 -8.46 -19.99
C LYS A 178 3.27 -7.90 -19.57
N VAL A 179 3.00 -7.78 -18.27
CA VAL A 179 1.72 -7.27 -17.78
C VAL A 179 1.54 -5.81 -18.22
N PRO A 180 0.45 -5.45 -18.89
CA PRO A 180 0.22 -4.08 -19.32
C PRO A 180 -0.16 -3.20 -18.11
N HIS A 181 0.62 -2.15 -17.88
CA HIS A 181 0.34 -1.13 -16.86
C HIS A 181 0.08 0.21 -17.54
N MET A 182 -1.16 0.70 -17.38
CA MET A 182 -1.59 1.98 -17.92
C MET A 182 -0.92 3.14 -17.18
N THR A 183 -0.42 4.12 -17.94
CA THR A 183 -0.05 5.42 -17.40
C THR A 183 -1.30 6.26 -17.16
N PHE A 184 -1.47 6.79 -15.96
CA PHE A 184 -2.64 7.61 -15.65
C PHE A 184 -2.65 8.90 -16.49
N PRO A 185 -3.78 9.24 -17.14
CA PRO A 185 -3.87 10.42 -18.00
C PRO A 185 -3.76 11.71 -17.18
N GLY A 186 -3.23 12.77 -17.80
CA GLY A 186 -3.10 14.10 -17.18
C GLY A 186 -1.97 14.27 -16.16
N GLY A 187 -1.03 13.33 -16.11
CA GLY A 187 0.19 13.44 -15.32
C GLY A 187 -0.08 13.61 -13.82
N LYS A 188 0.87 14.23 -13.11
CA LYS A 188 0.80 14.38 -11.64
C LYS A 188 -0.44 15.15 -11.14
N HIS A 189 -1.02 16.02 -11.97
CA HIS A 189 -2.11 16.91 -11.58
C HIS A 189 -3.48 16.24 -11.62
N LEU A 190 -3.71 15.26 -12.52
CA LEU A 190 -5.00 14.57 -12.63
C LEU A 190 -5.06 13.25 -11.86
N ARG A 191 -3.94 12.73 -11.34
CA ARG A 191 -3.90 11.47 -10.57
C ARG A 191 -4.84 11.47 -9.36
N SER A 192 -4.73 12.45 -8.47
CA SER A 192 -5.58 12.51 -7.27
C SER A 192 -7.06 12.79 -7.60
N PRO A 193 -7.41 13.71 -8.52
CA PRO A 193 -8.79 13.87 -8.97
C PRO A 193 -9.40 12.59 -9.58
N LEU A 194 -8.66 11.88 -10.44
CA LEU A 194 -9.13 10.63 -11.04
C LEU A 194 -9.37 9.55 -9.98
N LEU A 195 -8.47 9.45 -9.01
CA LEU A 195 -8.62 8.52 -7.89
C LEU A 195 -9.84 8.87 -7.04
N ALA A 196 -10.04 10.15 -6.70
CA ALA A 196 -11.21 10.63 -5.97
C ALA A 196 -12.52 10.33 -6.71
N LEU A 197 -12.57 10.53 -8.03
CA LEU A 197 -13.72 10.20 -8.86
C LEU A 197 -14.01 8.70 -8.88
N GLY A 198 -12.98 7.86 -9.04
CA GLY A 198 -13.12 6.40 -8.98
C GLY A 198 -13.68 5.94 -7.64
N MET A 199 -13.21 6.54 -6.55
CA MET A 199 -13.69 6.22 -5.20
C MET A 199 -15.11 6.69 -4.94
N LEU A 200 -15.48 7.89 -5.42
CA LEU A 200 -16.85 8.37 -5.35
C LEU A 200 -17.80 7.40 -6.07
N TRP A 201 -17.42 6.95 -7.27
CA TRP A 201 -18.18 5.97 -8.02
C TRP A 201 -18.37 4.65 -7.26
N HIS A 202 -17.31 4.13 -6.63
CA HIS A 202 -17.41 2.92 -5.81
C HIS A 202 -18.30 3.12 -4.58
N ARG A 203 -18.19 4.26 -3.90
CA ARG A 203 -19.05 4.60 -2.76
C ARG A 203 -20.51 4.68 -3.16
N LEU A 204 -20.81 5.24 -4.34
CA LEU A 204 -22.18 5.28 -4.88
C LEU A 204 -22.73 3.89 -5.20
N LYS A 205 -21.88 2.94 -5.60
CA LYS A 205 -22.29 1.54 -5.82
C LYS A 205 -22.57 0.80 -4.51
N GLU A 206 -21.82 1.08 -3.44
CA GLU A 206 -22.03 0.47 -2.12
C GLU A 206 -23.31 0.98 -1.43
N LEU A 207 -23.90 2.09 -1.89
CA LEU A 207 -25.18 2.62 -1.40
C LEU A 207 -26.42 1.99 -2.09
N ARG A 208 -26.22 1.14 -3.10
CA ARG A 208 -27.29 0.40 -3.80
C ARG A 208 -27.33 -1.04 -3.32
#